data_AF-A0A9J6DQR9-F1
#
_entry.id   AF-A0A9J6DQR9-F1
#
_cell.length_a   1.000
_cell.length_b   1.000
_cell.length_c   1.000
_cell.angle_alpha   90.00
_cell.angle_beta   90.00
_cell.angle_gamma   90.00
#
_symmetry.space_group_name_H-M   'P 1'
#
loop_
_entity.id
_entity.type
_entity.pdbx_description
1 polymer ?
#
loop_
_entity_poly.entity_id
_entity_poly.type
_entity_poly.pdbx_seq_one_letter_code
_entity_poly.pdbx_strand_id
1 'polypeptide(L)'
;MVEGLGFLCRPEDEDDDEDDDEALPEDVWGKSPPSLEDEDSGPEEDDLSSDGTASPVDDTKLFYSEVVESLQRGVEENVKCDNLILEINSSRYAYNIAMRGVIAVVTRVVLEMPLLLVTSTAGSGGGEAATQPSVAEYGRKLRECLAQFHALLRNYVRDPESMADCLLGLEVR
;
A
#
# COMPACT_ATOMS: atom_id res chain seq x y z
N MET A 1 2.94 21.01 -10.05
CA MET A 1 3.38 19.61 -10.13
C MET A 1 4.40 19.43 -9.03
N VAL A 2 4.15 18.57 -8.04
CA VAL A 2 5.09 18.29 -6.96
C VAL A 2 5.28 16.77 -6.95
N GLU A 3 6.45 16.32 -7.32
CA GLU A 3 6.83 14.90 -7.48
C GLU A 3 7.08 14.23 -6.11
N GLY A 4 6.90 12.91 -6.02
CA GLY A 4 6.82 12.17 -4.76
C GLY A 4 8.06 11.33 -4.43
N LEU A 5 8.93 11.73 -3.51
CA LEU A 5 10.09 10.95 -3.08
C LEU A 5 9.74 9.53 -2.56
N GLY A 6 10.45 8.49 -3.02
CA GLY A 6 10.44 7.12 -2.48
C GLY A 6 11.86 6.60 -2.23
N PHE A 7 12.04 5.63 -1.33
CA PHE A 7 13.36 5.20 -0.82
C PHE A 7 13.61 3.68 -1.02
N LEU A 8 14.88 3.29 -1.19
CA LEU A 8 15.34 1.90 -1.33
C LEU A 8 16.41 1.60 -0.26
N CYS A 9 16.22 0.54 0.55
CA CYS A 9 17.25 0.07 1.48
C CYS A 9 18.25 -0.83 0.75
N ARG A 10 19.53 -0.46 0.81
CA ARG A 10 20.65 -1.28 0.34
C ARG A 10 21.09 -2.22 1.48
N PRO A 11 21.26 -3.53 1.27
CA PRO A 11 21.89 -4.39 2.27
C PRO A 11 23.38 -4.02 2.39
N GLU A 12 23.85 -3.97 3.64
CA GLU A 12 25.21 -3.59 4.02
C GLU A 12 26.23 -4.58 3.45
N ASP A 13 27.05 -4.11 2.50
CA ASP A 13 28.32 -4.77 2.19
C ASP A 13 29.36 -4.24 3.18
N GLU A 14 29.93 -5.14 3.98
CA GLU A 14 31.04 -4.86 4.90
C GLU A 14 32.31 -4.53 4.08
N ASP A 15 32.59 -3.24 3.89
CA ASP A 15 33.96 -2.74 3.73
C ASP A 15 34.06 -1.31 4.28
N ASP A 16 34.99 -1.18 5.22
CA ASP A 16 35.28 -0.06 6.11
C ASP A 16 36.12 1.01 5.39
N ASP A 17 35.57 2.22 5.23
CA ASP A 17 36.33 3.46 5.13
C ASP A 17 35.48 4.60 5.73
N GLU A 18 35.97 5.14 6.85
CA GLU A 18 35.41 6.27 7.59
C GLU A 18 35.41 7.56 6.74
N ASP A 19 34.24 7.99 6.27
CA ASP A 19 33.93 9.41 6.10
C ASP A 19 32.43 9.65 6.32
N ASP A 20 32.16 10.49 7.31
CA ASP A 20 30.85 10.97 7.75
C ASP A 20 30.22 11.88 6.68
N ASP A 21 29.35 11.32 5.84
CA ASP A 21 28.32 12.07 5.13
C ASP A 21 27.03 11.27 5.19
N GLU A 22 26.13 11.70 6.07
CA GLU A 22 24.76 11.24 6.22
C GLU A 22 24.09 11.11 4.84
N ALA A 23 24.03 9.88 4.32
CA ALA A 23 23.52 9.57 2.99
C ALA A 23 22.06 9.98 2.89
N LEU A 24 21.83 11.21 2.40
CA LEU A 24 20.51 11.75 2.18
C LEU A 24 19.76 10.82 1.23
N PRO A 25 18.56 10.36 1.58
CA PRO A 25 17.91 9.33 0.83
C PRO A 25 17.46 9.92 -0.52
N GLU A 26 18.03 9.36 -1.60
CA GLU A 26 17.97 9.95 -2.94
C GLU A 26 16.54 9.94 -3.50
N ASP A 27 16.11 11.04 -4.11
CA ASP A 27 14.82 11.13 -4.81
C ASP A 27 14.84 10.30 -6.11
N VAL A 28 13.96 9.30 -6.19
CA VAL A 28 13.83 8.40 -7.36
C VAL A 28 12.56 8.69 -8.18
N TRP A 29 11.70 9.63 -7.76
CA TRP A 29 10.48 9.90 -8.52
C TRP A 29 10.80 10.49 -9.90
N GLY A 30 10.22 9.92 -10.95
CA GLY A 30 10.45 10.38 -12.34
C GLY A 30 11.68 9.79 -13.03
N LYS A 31 12.44 8.88 -12.39
CA LYS A 31 13.53 8.14 -13.05
C LYS A 31 13.00 6.85 -13.70
N SER A 32 13.63 6.41 -14.80
CA SER A 32 13.30 5.13 -15.46
C SER A 32 13.68 3.94 -14.57
N PRO A 33 12.87 2.87 -14.53
CA PRO A 33 13.16 1.69 -13.73
C PRO A 33 14.48 1.03 -14.21
N PRO A 34 15.32 0.54 -13.29
CA PRO A 34 16.44 -0.32 -13.67
C PRO A 34 15.91 -1.66 -14.21
N SER A 35 16.59 -2.19 -15.22
CA SER A 35 16.34 -3.51 -15.79
C SER A 35 16.56 -4.60 -14.75
N LEU A 36 15.51 -5.36 -14.43
CA LEU A 36 15.55 -6.50 -13.53
C LEU A 36 16.08 -7.73 -14.29
N GLU A 37 17.07 -8.41 -13.71
CA GLU A 37 17.43 -9.78 -14.11
C GLU A 37 16.50 -10.74 -13.36
N ASP A 38 15.82 -11.61 -14.11
CA ASP A 38 14.75 -12.50 -13.65
C ASP A 38 15.25 -13.53 -12.62
N GLU A 39 14.65 -13.54 -11.42
CA GLU A 39 14.69 -14.71 -10.53
C GLU A 39 13.37 -15.50 -10.62
N ASP A 40 13.55 -16.79 -10.91
CA ASP A 40 12.59 -17.85 -11.21
C ASP A 40 11.48 -17.99 -10.14
N SER A 41 10.22 -17.98 -10.56
CA SER A 41 9.04 -18.20 -9.71
C SER A 41 8.28 -19.45 -10.16
N GLY A 42 8.02 -20.37 -9.24
CA GLY A 42 7.10 -21.50 -9.42
C GLY A 42 5.62 -21.06 -9.39
N PRO A 43 4.72 -21.76 -10.09
CA PRO A 43 3.31 -21.38 -10.13
C PRO A 43 2.55 -21.93 -8.91
N GLU A 44 1.76 -21.09 -8.26
CA GLU A 44 0.70 -21.50 -7.33
C GLU A 44 -0.63 -21.15 -8.01
N GLU A 45 -1.30 -22.18 -8.52
CA GLU A 45 -2.62 -22.13 -9.11
C GLU A 45 -3.65 -22.58 -8.07
N ASP A 46 -4.65 -21.75 -7.78
CA ASP A 46 -5.80 -22.14 -6.96
C ASP A 46 -7.11 -21.66 -7.59
N ASP A 47 -7.81 -22.62 -8.20
CA ASP A 47 -9.22 -22.62 -8.55
C ASP A 47 -10.00 -23.20 -7.37
N LEU A 48 -10.76 -22.40 -6.62
CA LEU A 48 -11.68 -22.91 -5.58
C LEU A 48 -13.00 -22.14 -5.54
N SER A 49 -14.00 -22.74 -6.20
CA SER A 49 -15.41 -22.89 -5.85
C SER A 49 -16.08 -21.81 -4.98
N SER A 50 -16.96 -21.05 -5.64
CA SER A 50 -17.95 -20.13 -5.06
C SER A 50 -19.06 -20.88 -4.31
N ASP A 51 -19.00 -20.92 -2.98
CA ASP A 51 -20.17 -21.16 -2.12
C ASP A 51 -20.18 -20.12 -0.99
N GLY A 52 -21.11 -19.17 -1.06
CA GLY A 52 -21.25 -18.07 -0.12
C GLY A 52 -22.45 -17.21 -0.47
N THR A 53 -23.37 -17.05 0.47
CA THR A 53 -24.70 -16.46 0.32
C THR A 53 -24.71 -14.91 0.25
N ALA A 54 -23.58 -14.30 -0.12
CA ALA A 54 -23.43 -12.86 -0.33
C ALA A 54 -23.10 -12.57 -1.81
N SER A 55 -23.55 -11.42 -2.31
CA SER A 55 -23.17 -11.00 -3.66
C SER A 55 -21.69 -10.58 -3.65
N PRO A 56 -20.88 -10.91 -4.66
CA PRO A 56 -19.45 -10.55 -4.73
C PRO A 56 -19.14 -9.05 -4.53
N VAL A 57 -20.13 -8.19 -4.80
CA VAL A 57 -20.04 -6.75 -4.60
C VAL A 57 -20.05 -6.36 -3.12
N ASP A 58 -20.74 -7.11 -2.27
CA ASP A 58 -20.81 -6.86 -0.83
C ASP A 58 -19.50 -7.30 -0.15
N ASP A 59 -18.98 -8.47 -0.53
CA ASP A 59 -17.71 -9.01 -0.03
C ASP A 59 -16.54 -8.08 -0.32
N THR A 60 -16.50 -7.48 -1.52
CA THR A 60 -15.45 -6.50 -1.87
C THR A 60 -15.51 -5.24 -1.00
N LYS A 61 -16.71 -4.80 -0.61
CA LYS A 61 -16.88 -3.64 0.27
C LYS A 61 -16.49 -3.95 1.71
N LEU A 62 -16.83 -5.14 2.21
CA LEU A 62 -16.43 -5.60 3.53
C LEU A 62 -14.92 -5.78 3.62
N PHE A 63 -14.32 -6.40 2.60
CA PHE A 63 -12.87 -6.48 2.49
C PHE A 63 -12.21 -5.10 2.45
N TYR A 64 -12.78 -4.14 1.70
CA TYR A 64 -12.30 -2.77 1.67
C TYR A 64 -12.29 -2.13 3.06
N SER A 65 -13.39 -2.22 3.83
CA SER A 65 -13.44 -1.66 5.19
C SER A 65 -12.41 -2.30 6.12
N GLU A 66 -12.22 -3.62 6.05
CA GLU A 66 -11.23 -4.34 6.88
C GLU A 66 -9.80 -3.92 6.55
N VAL A 67 -9.49 -3.71 5.26
CA VAL A 67 -8.18 -3.19 4.84
C VAL A 67 -7.98 -1.75 5.35
N VAL A 68 -9.00 -0.89 5.28
CA VAL A 68 -8.94 0.47 5.86
C VAL A 68 -8.65 0.41 7.35
N GLU A 69 -9.38 -0.38 8.12
CA GLU A 69 -9.19 -0.50 9.57
C GLU A 69 -7.81 -1.04 9.93
N SER A 70 -7.33 -2.04 9.20
CA SER A 70 -5.99 -2.62 9.39
C SER A 70 -4.89 -1.59 9.11
N LEU A 71 -5.01 -0.82 8.02
CA LEU A 71 -4.01 0.20 7.67
C LEU A 71 -4.07 1.42 8.58
N GLN A 72 -5.25 1.82 9.06
CA GLN A 72 -5.40 2.87 10.07
C GLN A 72 -4.68 2.49 11.37
N ARG A 73 -4.93 1.27 11.89
CA ARG A 73 -4.14 0.74 13.03
C ARG A 73 -2.66 0.65 12.70
N GLY A 74 -2.31 0.27 11.46
CA GLY A 74 -0.94 0.31 10.96
C GLY A 74 -0.24 1.63 11.21
N VAL A 75 -0.92 2.75 10.95
CA VAL A 75 -0.41 4.10 11.22
C VAL A 75 -0.44 4.46 12.70
N GLU A 76 -1.58 4.25 13.37
CA GLU A 76 -1.78 4.68 14.76
C GLU A 76 -0.92 3.92 15.77
N GLU A 77 -0.76 2.62 15.57
CA GLU A 77 -0.07 1.70 16.48
C GLU A 77 1.32 1.26 15.98
N ASN A 78 1.76 1.73 14.80
CA ASN A 78 2.99 1.29 14.13
C ASN A 78 3.06 -0.24 13.95
N VAL A 79 1.97 -0.85 13.47
CA VAL A 79 1.92 -2.29 13.19
C VAL A 79 2.88 -2.64 12.06
N LYS A 80 3.68 -3.70 12.25
CA LYS A 80 4.63 -4.19 11.26
C LYS A 80 3.93 -4.68 9.99
N CYS A 81 4.54 -4.45 8.83
CA CYS A 81 4.00 -4.89 7.53
C CYS A 81 3.72 -6.40 7.49
N ASP A 82 4.57 -7.25 8.07
CA ASP A 82 4.33 -8.70 8.12
C ASP A 82 3.01 -9.05 8.80
N ASN A 83 2.67 -8.36 9.89
CA ASN A 83 1.40 -8.56 10.59
C ASN A 83 0.23 -8.05 9.75
N LEU A 84 0.37 -6.89 9.10
CA LEU A 84 -0.65 -6.37 8.20
C LEU A 84 -0.89 -7.32 7.01
N ILE A 85 0.15 -7.95 6.48
CA ILE A 85 0.04 -8.96 5.42
C ILE A 85 -0.79 -10.15 5.92
N LEU A 86 -0.54 -10.63 7.14
CA LEU A 86 -1.32 -11.72 7.73
C LEU A 86 -2.79 -11.35 7.95
N GLU A 87 -3.05 -10.14 8.47
CA GLU A 87 -4.41 -9.62 8.65
C GLU A 87 -5.15 -9.52 7.31
N ILE A 88 -4.53 -8.92 6.30
CA ILE A 88 -5.13 -8.76 4.96
C ILE A 88 -5.36 -10.11 4.28
N ASN A 89 -4.42 -11.05 4.38
CA ASN A 89 -4.60 -12.39 3.82
C ASN A 89 -5.72 -13.14 4.53
N SER A 90 -5.83 -13.01 5.86
CA SER A 90 -6.95 -13.56 6.62
C SER A 90 -8.29 -13.03 6.08
N SER A 91 -8.41 -11.70 5.90
CA SER A 91 -9.63 -11.08 5.36
C SER A 91 -9.88 -11.48 3.89
N ARG A 92 -8.84 -11.58 3.06
CA ARG A 92 -8.94 -12.04 1.67
C ARG A 92 -9.63 -13.41 1.60
N TYR A 93 -9.19 -14.36 2.42
CA TYR A 93 -9.78 -15.70 2.44
C TYR A 93 -11.19 -15.69 3.06
N ALA A 94 -11.45 -14.86 4.06
CA ALA A 94 -12.77 -14.73 4.67
C ALA A 94 -13.84 -14.20 3.70
N TYR A 95 -13.46 -13.26 2.82
CA TYR A 95 -14.36 -12.64 1.83
C TYR A 95 -14.16 -13.16 0.41
N ASN A 96 -13.39 -14.23 0.23
CA ASN A 96 -13.12 -14.87 -1.06
C ASN A 96 -12.68 -13.89 -2.18
N ILE A 97 -11.71 -13.02 -1.87
CA ILE A 97 -11.24 -11.97 -2.80
C ILE A 97 -10.09 -12.47 -3.66
N ALA A 98 -10.18 -12.32 -4.98
CA ALA A 98 -9.11 -12.66 -5.92
C ALA A 98 -7.86 -11.77 -5.72
N MET A 99 -6.65 -12.24 -6.11
CA MET A 99 -5.39 -11.50 -5.88
C MET A 99 -5.40 -10.12 -6.53
N ARG A 100 -5.93 -10.04 -7.75
CA ARG A 100 -6.17 -8.77 -8.44
C ARG A 100 -7.03 -7.79 -7.62
N GLY A 101 -8.05 -8.31 -6.94
CA GLY A 101 -8.90 -7.51 -6.03
C GLY A 101 -8.13 -7.02 -4.80
N VAL A 102 -7.27 -7.87 -4.24
CA VAL A 102 -6.38 -7.49 -3.12
C VAL A 102 -5.43 -6.37 -3.55
N ILE A 103 -4.75 -6.52 -4.69
CA ILE A 103 -3.83 -5.51 -5.23
C ILE A 103 -4.54 -4.18 -5.43
N ALA A 104 -5.72 -4.19 -6.07
CA ALA A 104 -6.49 -2.98 -6.32
C ALA A 104 -6.92 -2.29 -5.01
N VAL A 105 -7.47 -3.05 -4.05
CA VAL A 105 -7.96 -2.50 -2.78
C VAL A 105 -6.81 -1.98 -1.91
N VAL A 106 -5.75 -2.76 -1.71
CA VAL A 106 -4.62 -2.35 -0.87
C VAL A 106 -3.96 -1.10 -1.43
N THR A 107 -3.69 -1.06 -2.74
CA THR A 107 -3.08 0.12 -3.38
C THR A 107 -3.98 1.34 -3.22
N ARG A 108 -5.28 1.18 -3.50
CA ARG A 108 -6.26 2.26 -3.35
C ARG A 108 -6.30 2.80 -1.93
N VAL A 109 -6.41 1.94 -0.92
CA VAL A 109 -6.47 2.36 0.48
C VAL A 109 -5.21 3.11 0.86
N VAL A 110 -4.01 2.64 0.49
CA VAL A 110 -2.75 3.36 0.76
C VAL A 110 -2.75 4.78 0.16
N LEU A 111 -3.28 4.97 -1.06
CA LEU A 111 -3.41 6.30 -1.67
C LEU A 111 -4.48 7.18 -1.00
N GLU A 112 -5.51 6.57 -0.42
CA GLU A 112 -6.59 7.25 0.30
C GLU A 112 -6.21 7.56 1.77
N MET A 113 -5.21 6.88 2.35
CA MET A 113 -4.78 7.05 3.75
C MET A 113 -4.58 8.51 4.18
N PRO A 114 -3.89 9.37 3.40
CA PRO A 114 -3.73 10.79 3.76
C PRO A 114 -5.06 11.53 3.96
N LEU A 115 -6.11 11.13 3.23
CA LEU A 115 -7.45 11.71 3.35
C LEU A 115 -8.19 11.11 4.53
N LEU A 116 -8.13 9.79 4.68
CA LEU A 116 -8.79 9.04 5.76
C LEU A 116 -8.30 9.50 7.15
N LEU A 117 -6.99 9.68 7.32
CA LEU A 117 -6.41 10.13 8.59
C LEU A 117 -6.83 11.55 8.98
N VAL A 118 -7.01 12.45 7.99
CA VAL A 118 -7.51 13.81 8.26
C VAL A 118 -8.96 13.75 8.73
N THR A 119 -9.79 12.89 8.12
CA THR A 119 -11.20 12.74 8.54
C THR A 119 -11.35 12.12 9.93
N SER A 120 -10.49 11.18 10.33
CA SER A 120 -10.53 10.58 11.67
C SER A 120 -10.20 11.60 12.77
N THR A 121 -9.25 12.53 12.53
CA THR A 121 -8.90 13.56 13.53
C THR A 121 -9.95 14.66 13.71
N ALA A 122 -10.74 14.95 12.67
CA ALA A 122 -11.81 15.95 12.74
C ALA A 122 -13.09 15.43 13.46
N GLY A 123 -13.20 14.13 13.70
CA GLY A 123 -14.38 13.49 14.29
C GLY A 123 -14.54 13.66 15.81
N SER A 124 -13.55 14.21 16.53
CA SER A 124 -13.56 14.25 18.00
C SER A 124 -13.83 15.63 18.62
N GLY A 125 -14.10 16.68 17.82
CA GLY A 125 -14.36 18.02 18.31
C GLY A 125 -15.14 18.90 17.34
N GLY A 126 -16.45 19.01 17.56
CA GLY A 126 -17.34 20.09 17.11
C GLY A 126 -17.09 20.75 15.74
N GLY A 127 -17.82 20.32 14.72
CA GLY A 127 -18.42 21.20 13.70
C GLY A 127 -17.51 22.03 12.79
N GLU A 128 -16.19 21.78 12.75
CA GLU A 128 -15.32 22.37 11.75
C GLU A 128 -15.39 21.54 10.47
N ALA A 129 -15.70 22.18 9.34
CA ALA A 129 -15.74 21.51 8.04
C ALA A 129 -14.38 20.85 7.80
N ALA A 130 -14.37 19.53 7.54
CA ALA A 130 -13.18 18.77 7.19
C ALA A 130 -12.45 19.48 6.05
N THR A 131 -11.42 20.25 6.40
CA THR A 131 -10.66 21.02 5.43
C THR A 131 -9.81 20.02 4.69
N GLN A 132 -10.15 19.77 3.42
CA GLN A 132 -9.36 18.85 2.59
C GLN A 132 -7.89 19.30 2.61
N PRO A 133 -6.94 18.35 2.74
CA PRO A 133 -5.53 18.71 2.74
C PRO A 133 -5.18 19.39 1.42
N SER A 134 -4.34 20.41 1.49
CA SER A 134 -3.77 20.99 0.27
C SER A 134 -2.98 19.92 -0.51
N VAL A 135 -2.77 20.13 -1.81
CA VAL A 135 -2.02 19.18 -2.66
C VAL A 135 -0.63 18.88 -2.09
N ALA A 136 0.04 19.89 -1.52
CA ALA A 136 1.36 19.73 -0.90
C ALA A 136 1.30 18.87 0.37
N GLU A 137 0.27 19.06 1.20
CA GLU A 137 0.08 18.27 2.42
C GLU A 137 -0.32 16.83 2.12
N TYR A 138 -1.20 16.63 1.14
CA TYR A 138 -1.54 15.30 0.62
C TYR A 138 -0.29 14.60 0.12
N GLY A 139 0.50 15.24 -0.75
CA GLY A 139 1.73 14.66 -1.28
C GLY A 139 2.75 14.30 -0.20
N ARG A 140 2.92 15.14 0.83
CA ARG A 140 3.80 14.83 1.97
C ARG A 140 3.31 13.62 2.75
N LYS A 141 2.04 13.60 3.15
CA LYS A 141 1.44 12.48 3.90
C LYS A 141 1.43 11.18 3.07
N LEU A 142 1.22 11.29 1.77
CA LEU A 142 1.25 10.15 0.87
C LEU A 142 2.64 9.53 0.83
N ARG A 143 3.71 10.34 0.75
CA ARG A 143 5.09 9.84 0.83
C ARG A 143 5.37 9.11 2.14
N GLU A 144 4.89 9.64 3.26
CA GLU A 144 4.99 8.99 4.58
C GLU A 144 4.27 7.62 4.57
N CYS A 145 3.04 7.56 4.04
CA CYS A 145 2.29 6.31 3.92
C CYS A 145 2.98 5.30 2.98
N LEU A 146 3.49 5.73 1.83
CA LEU A 146 4.20 4.87 0.88
C LEU A 146 5.49 4.32 1.49
N ALA A 147 6.22 5.13 2.26
CA ALA A 147 7.41 4.68 2.98
C ALA A 147 7.05 3.66 4.07
N GLN A 148 6.01 3.93 4.85
CA GLN A 148 5.55 3.04 5.92
C GLN A 148 5.04 1.69 5.39
N PHE A 149 4.27 1.69 4.31
CA PHE A 149 3.66 0.50 3.72
C PHE A 149 4.46 -0.07 2.55
N HIS A 150 5.73 0.33 2.39
CA HIS A 150 6.56 -0.11 1.27
C HIS A 150 6.69 -1.65 1.20
N ALA A 151 6.98 -2.31 2.32
CA ALA A 151 7.08 -3.76 2.37
C ALA A 151 5.74 -4.47 2.10
N LEU A 152 4.62 -3.88 2.57
CA LEU A 152 3.28 -4.35 2.28
C LEU A 152 2.96 -4.29 0.78
N LEU A 153 3.23 -3.14 0.14
CA LEU A 153 3.01 -2.96 -1.31
C LEU A 153 3.88 -3.92 -2.12
N ARG A 154 5.16 -4.06 -1.78
CA ARG A 154 6.05 -5.05 -2.44
C ARG A 154 5.61 -6.49 -2.25
N ASN A 155 4.87 -6.82 -1.20
CA ASN A 155 4.34 -8.17 -1.04
C ASN A 155 3.28 -8.49 -2.10
N TYR A 156 2.50 -7.51 -2.55
CA TYR A 156 1.37 -7.71 -3.47
C TYR A 156 1.66 -7.27 -4.91
N VAL A 157 2.57 -6.33 -5.12
CA VAL A 157 2.97 -5.82 -6.45
C VAL A 157 4.43 -6.17 -6.68
N ARG A 158 4.67 -7.26 -7.42
CA ARG A 158 6.00 -7.90 -7.56
C ARG A 158 6.49 -8.03 -8.99
N ASP A 159 5.57 -8.19 -9.93
CA ASP A 159 5.82 -8.60 -11.30
C ASP A 159 5.01 -7.72 -12.29
N PRO A 160 5.29 -7.78 -13.60
CA PRO A 160 4.60 -6.95 -14.59
C PRO A 160 3.08 -7.11 -14.62
N GLU A 161 2.56 -8.31 -14.33
CA GLU A 161 1.11 -8.57 -14.30
C GLU A 161 0.49 -7.90 -13.07
N SER A 162 1.08 -8.09 -11.88
CA SER A 162 0.61 -7.42 -10.66
C SER A 162 0.79 -5.89 -10.70
N MET A 163 1.79 -5.37 -11.41
CA MET A 163 1.92 -3.94 -11.71
C MET A 163 0.81 -3.44 -12.63
N ALA A 164 0.45 -4.20 -13.66
CA ALA A 164 -0.67 -3.84 -14.54
C ALA A 164 -2.00 -3.85 -13.78
N ASP A 165 -2.23 -4.85 -12.92
CA ASP A 165 -3.41 -4.92 -12.06
C ASP A 165 -3.48 -3.77 -11.06
N CYS A 166 -2.34 -3.38 -10.49
CA CYS A 166 -2.22 -2.19 -9.65
C CYS A 166 -2.67 -0.93 -10.39
N LEU A 167 -2.13 -0.68 -11.59
CA LEU A 167 -2.49 0.48 -12.41
C LEU A 167 -3.97 0.47 -12.83
N LEU A 168 -4.48 -0.68 -13.25
CA LEU A 168 -5.90 -0.85 -13.58
C LEU A 168 -6.79 -0.58 -12.37
N GLY A 169 -6.37 -0.99 -11.18
CA GLY A 169 -7.08 -0.70 -9.93
C GLY A 169 -7.20 0.79 -9.62
N LEU A 170 -6.26 1.62 -10.10
CA LEU A 170 -6.28 3.07 -9.94
C LEU A 170 -7.13 3.80 -10.98
N GLU A 171 -7.34 3.21 -12.16
CA GLU A 171 -8.12 3.82 -13.24
C GLU A 171 -9.63 3.76 -12.98
N VAL A 172 -10.10 2.84 -12.13
CA VAL A 172 -11.53 2.66 -11.84
C VAL A 172 -12.08 3.88 -11.09
N ARG A 173 -12.82 4.72 -11.83
CA ARG A 173 -13.52 5.92 -11.34
C ARG A 173 -14.97 5.66 -10.98
#